data_AF-A0A850NZE5-F1
#
_entry.id   AF-A0A850NZE5-F1
#
_cell.length_a   1.000
_cell.length_b   1.000
_cell.length_c   1.000
_cell.angle_alpha   90.00
_cell.angle_beta   90.00
_cell.angle_gamma   90.00
#
_symmetry.space_group_name_H-M   'P 1'
#
loop_
_entity.id
_entity.type
_entity.pdbx_description
1 polymer ?
#
loop_
_entity_poly.entity_id
_entity_poly.type
_entity_poly.pdbx_seq_one_letter_code
_entity_poly.pdbx_strand_id
1 'polypeptide(L)' 'GACAAGVAAIRRGLAYERIAIAMPGGDLAVEWRGEGVWLSGPARMVFEGRVG' A
#
# COMPACT_ATOMS: atom_id res chain seq x y z
N GLY A 1 0.97 7.53 -0.75
CA GLY A 1 1.99 7.22 -1.77
C GLY A 1 1.66 5.92 -2.49
N ALA A 2 1.94 4.78 -1.84
CA ALA A 2 1.76 3.43 -2.42
C ALA A 2 0.36 3.19 -3.04
N CYS A 3 -0.74 3.51 -2.35
CA CYS A 3 -2.09 3.35 -2.91
C CYS A 3 -2.29 4.14 -4.22
N ALA A 4 -1.90 5.41 -4.24
CA ALA A 4 -2.08 6.27 -5.41
C ALA A 4 -1.24 5.78 -6.60
N ALA A 5 0.01 5.37 -6.35
CA ALA A 5 0.88 4.80 -7.37
C ALA A 5 0.31 3.49 -7.94
N GLY A 6 -0.17 2.60 -7.07
CA GLY A 6 -0.76 1.32 -7.48
C GLY A 6 -2.03 1.50 -8.30
N VAL A 7 -2.97 2.31 -7.84
CA VAL A 7 -4.20 2.63 -8.60
C VAL A 7 -3.86 3.26 -9.95
N ALA A 8 -2.89 4.17 -10.01
CA ALA A 8 -2.48 4.77 -11.28
C ALA A 8 -1.87 3.76 -12.26
N ALA A 9 -1.04 2.83 -11.79
CA ALA A 9 -0.47 1.77 -12.63
C ALA A 9 -1.55 0.85 -13.19
N ILE A 10 -2.51 0.43 -12.36
CA ILE A 10 -3.60 -0.47 -12.76
C ILE A 10 -4.54 0.23 -13.75
N ARG A 11 -4.93 1.47 -13.49
CA ARG A 11 -5.76 2.28 -14.41
C ARG A 11 -5.12 2.52 -15.77
N ARG A 12 -3.78 2.47 -15.85
CA ARG A 12 -3.02 2.61 -17.09
C ARG A 12 -2.76 1.27 -17.79
N GLY A 13 -3.24 0.15 -17.24
CA GLY A 13 -2.98 -1.19 -17.78
C GLY A 13 -1.53 -1.65 -17.62
N LEU A 14 -0.76 -1.01 -16.74
CA LEU A 14 0.65 -1.32 -16.50
C LEU A 14 0.83 -2.37 -15.39
N ALA A 15 -0.25 -2.74 -14.72
CA ALA A 15 -0.28 -3.61 -13.55
C ALA A 15 -1.64 -4.30 -13.43
N TYR A 16 -1.66 -5.43 -12.72
CA TYR A 16 -2.89 -6.15 -12.37
C TYR A 16 -3.57 -5.57 -11.13
N GLU A 17 -4.83 -5.91 -10.92
CA GLU A 17 -5.65 -5.45 -9.78
C GLU A 17 -5.02 -5.68 -8.38
N ARG A 18 -4.10 -6.64 -8.26
CA ARG A 18 -3.28 -6.89 -7.06
C ARG A 18 -1.80 -6.85 -7.40
N ILE A 19 -1.04 -5.99 -6.73
CA ILE A 19 0.41 -5.81 -6.93
C ILE A 19 1.18 -5.67 -5.62
N ALA A 20 2.48 -5.96 -5.69
CA ALA A 20 3.45 -5.57 -4.67
C ALA A 20 4.20 -4.30 -5.11
N ILE A 21 4.39 -3.36 -4.19
CA ILE A 21 5.17 -2.14 -4.39
C ILE A 21 6.39 -2.23 -3.48
N ALA A 22 7.58 -2.29 -4.08
CA ALA A 22 8.84 -2.23 -3.35
C ALA A 22 9.12 -0.82 -2.84
N MET A 23 9.40 -0.68 -1.55
CA MET A 23 9.77 0.58 -0.91
C MET A 23 11.01 0.40 -0.03
N PRO A 24 11.72 1.49 0.35
CA PRO A 24 12.90 1.40 1.21
C PRO A 24 12.66 0.67 2.55
N GLY A 25 11.42 0.68 3.05
CA GLY A 25 11.02 -0.01 4.29
C GLY A 25 10.49 -1.45 4.10
N GLY A 26 10.53 -1.98 2.89
CA GLY A 26 9.98 -3.29 2.52
C GLY A 26 8.82 -3.20 1.53
N ASP A 27 8.23 -4.36 1.24
CA ASP A 27 7.16 -4.47 0.25
C ASP A 27 5.79 -4.19 0.86
N LEU A 28 4.94 -3.50 0.09
CA LEU A 28 3.53 -3.30 0.40
C LEU A 28 2.67 -3.95 -0.68
N ALA A 29 1.68 -4.73 -0.27
CA ALA A 29 0.64 -5.23 -1.15
C ALA A 29 -0.44 -4.17 -1.34
N VAL A 30 -0.78 -3.90 -2.59
CA VAL A 30 -1.90 -3.05 -2.99
C VAL A 30 -2.90 -3.88 -3.78
N GLU A 31 -4.17 -3.75 -3.41
CA GLU A 31 -5.27 -4.37 -4.13
C GLU A 31 -6.34 -3.31 -4.44
N TRP A 32 -6.72 -3.19 -5.72
CA TRP A 32 -7.73 -2.25 -6.17
C TRP A 32 -8.91 -3.01 -6.77
N ARG A 33 -10.10 -2.82 -6.19
CA ARG A 33 -11.34 -3.48 -6.63
C ARG A 33 -12.35 -2.46 -7.18
N GLY A 34 -11.89 -1.65 -8.13
CA GLY A 34 -12.69 -0.61 -8.79
C GLY A 34 -12.95 0.62 -7.91
N GLU A 35 -13.69 0.47 -6.81
CA GLU A 35 -14.09 1.59 -5.94
C GLU A 35 -13.22 1.73 -4.68
N GLY A 36 -12.61 0.64 -4.23
CA GLY A 36 -11.80 0.60 -3.01
C GLY A 36 -10.35 0.20 -3.25
N VAL A 37 -9.44 0.76 -2.46
CA VAL A 37 -8.02 0.38 -2.42
C VAL A 37 -7.66 -0.16 -1.04
N TRP A 38 -7.08 -1.35 -1.03
CA TRP A 38 -6.55 -1.99 0.17
C TRP A 38 -5.03 -1.96 0.12
N LEU A 39 -4.43 -1.68 1.27
CA LEU A 39 -2.99 -1.68 1.46
C LEU A 39 -2.66 -2.61 2.63
N SER A 40 -1.75 -3.54 2.41
CA SER A 40 -1.30 -4.49 3.43
C SER A 40 0.21 -4.57 3.46
N GLY A 41 0.75 -4.60 4.66
CA GLY A 41 2.18 -4.65 4.91
C GLY A 41 2.46 -4.80 6.40
N PRO A 42 3.72 -5.04 6.76
CA PRO A 42 4.12 -5.19 8.14
C PRO A 42 3.97 -3.85 8.90
N ALA A 43 3.47 -3.92 10.12
CA ALA A 43 3.48 -2.82 11.07
C ALA A 43 4.07 -3.32 12.39
N ARG A 44 4.90 -2.49 13.03
CA ARG A 44 5.52 -2.81 14.33
C ARG A 44 5.32 -1.63 15.28
N MET A 45 4.79 -1.93 16.46
CA MET A 45 4.79 -0.98 17.59
C MET A 45 6.23 -0.82 18.07
N VAL A 46 6.73 0.42 18.06
CA VAL A 46 8.10 0.73 18.49
C VAL A 46 8.17 1.29 19.91
N PHE A 47 7.14 2.02 20.34
CA PHE A 47 6.97 2.48 21.72
C PHE A 47 5.48 2.77 21.99
N GLU A 48 5.11 2.88 23.26
CA GLU A 48 3.82 3.39 23.72
C GLU A 48 4.08 4.40 24.85
N GLY A 49 3.31 5.49 24.91
CA GLY A 49 3.49 6.54 25.90
C GLY A 49 2.29 7.48 25.98
N ARG A 50 2.22 8.31 27.02
CA ARG A 50 1.13 9.26 27.25
C ARG A 50 1.66 10.68 27.21
N VAL A 51 1.05 11.55 26.41
CA VAL A 51 1.33 12.99 26.41
C VAL A 51 0.35 13.65 27.38
N GLY A 52 0.88 14.36 28.38
CA GLY A 52 0.13 15.12 29.39
C GLY A 52 0.45 16.60 29.31
#